data_AF-A0AAN0IZC6-F1
#
_entry.id   AF-A0AAN0IZC6-F1
#
_cell.length_a   1.000
_cell.length_b   1.000
_cell.length_c   1.000
_cell.angle_alpha   90.00
_cell.angle_beta   90.00
_cell.angle_gamma   90.00
#
_symmetry.space_group_name_H-M   'P 1'
#
loop_
_entity.id
_entity.type
_entity.pdbx_description
1 polymer ?
#
loop_
_entity_poly.entity_id
_entity_poly.type
_entity_poly.pdbx_seq_one_letter_code
_entity_poly.pdbx_strand_id
1 'polypeptide(L)'
;MGKTSPLIYYKDYIKRNRIQSNMQFMLLWKGQGHPTIEPVVLHLSGTVQPNTVLIVTNLIEDEDRNHVHVVHTEKQLDTTNLNQIILALKDSKYEVGTWHRLCLSLGLLEGTLKAIKSDENDSEDCLRTCLNKWLQRADGVDAPTWTSLEKALNNIGQKAVAESLKNN
;
A
#
# COMPACT_ATOMS: atom_id res chain seq x y z
N MET A 1 26.90 -3.75 23.37
CA MET A 1 28.16 -3.58 22.61
C MET A 1 28.39 -4.84 21.81
N GLY A 2 28.41 -4.76 20.49
CA GLY A 2 28.48 -5.92 19.59
C GLY A 2 27.96 -5.58 18.20
N LYS A 3 28.66 -4.67 17.49
CA LYS A 3 28.38 -4.45 16.06
C LYS A 3 28.93 -5.66 15.30
N THR A 4 28.10 -6.65 15.03
CA THR A 4 28.44 -7.70 14.08
C THR A 4 28.45 -7.07 12.69
N SER A 5 29.64 -6.94 12.11
CA SER A 5 29.78 -6.48 10.73
C SER A 5 29.12 -7.50 9.81
N PRO A 6 28.32 -7.09 8.81
CA PRO A 6 27.74 -8.03 7.87
C PRO A 6 28.85 -8.78 7.13
N LEU A 7 28.73 -10.09 7.03
CA LEU A 7 29.66 -10.91 6.25
C LEU A 7 29.47 -10.59 4.76
N ILE A 8 30.47 -9.94 4.15
CA ILE A 8 30.47 -9.59 2.73
C ILE A 8 30.97 -10.78 1.93
N TYR A 9 30.15 -11.30 1.01
CA TYR A 9 30.56 -12.35 0.07
C TYR A 9 30.80 -11.77 -1.32
N TYR A 10 31.94 -12.12 -1.91
CA TYR A 10 32.26 -11.79 -3.29
C TYR A 10 31.70 -12.87 -4.25
N LYS A 11 31.27 -12.43 -5.44
CA LYS A 11 30.63 -13.26 -6.49
C LYS A 11 31.38 -14.56 -6.83
N ASP A 12 32.70 -14.55 -6.70
CA ASP A 12 33.55 -15.71 -7.03
C ASP A 12 33.50 -16.83 -5.99
N TYR A 13 33.17 -16.52 -4.74
CA TYR A 13 32.96 -17.54 -3.69
C TYR A 13 31.65 -18.30 -3.91
N ILE A 14 30.63 -17.64 -4.47
CA ILE A 14 29.33 -18.23 -4.79
C ILE A 14 29.47 -19.24 -5.94
N LYS A 15 30.27 -18.93 -6.96
CA LYS A 15 30.44 -19.77 -8.15
C LYS A 15 31.16 -21.10 -7.89
N ARG A 16 31.90 -21.24 -6.79
CA ARG A 16 32.70 -22.44 -6.49
C ARG A 16 31.99 -23.45 -5.58
N ASN A 17 30.68 -23.28 -5.30
CA ASN A 17 29.87 -24.17 -4.45
C ASN A 17 30.48 -24.50 -3.07
N ARG A 18 31.35 -23.63 -2.55
CA ARG A 18 32.08 -23.81 -1.27
C ARG A 18 31.49 -23.00 -0.12
N ILE A 19 30.21 -22.66 -0.18
CA ILE A 19 29.55 -21.86 0.84
C ILE A 19 28.71 -22.78 1.74
N GLN A 20 29.21 -23.05 2.95
CA GLN A 20 28.35 -23.48 4.04
C GLN A 20 27.67 -22.21 4.57
N SER A 21 26.43 -22.00 4.13
CA SER A 21 25.73 -20.73 4.28
C SER A 21 25.18 -20.54 5.70
N ASN A 22 25.92 -19.84 6.55
CA ASN A 22 25.40 -19.32 7.83
C ASN A 22 24.69 -17.98 7.60
N MET A 23 23.67 -17.96 6.73
CA MET A 23 22.89 -16.75 6.45
C MET A 23 22.13 -16.30 7.70
N GLN A 24 22.37 -15.06 8.12
CA GLN A 24 21.56 -14.37 9.12
C GLN A 24 20.78 -13.27 8.41
N PHE A 25 19.47 -13.22 8.64
CA PHE A 25 18.61 -12.17 8.11
C PHE A 25 18.25 -11.21 9.24
N MET A 26 18.30 -9.91 8.95
CA MET A 26 17.84 -8.87 9.87
C MET A 26 16.53 -8.33 9.32
N LEU A 27 15.43 -8.53 10.04
CA LEU A 27 14.12 -7.99 9.70
C LEU A 27 13.98 -6.60 10.31
N LEU A 28 13.74 -5.60 9.46
CA LEU A 28 13.47 -4.24 9.90
C LEU A 28 11.95 -4.02 9.96
N TRP A 29 11.39 -4.00 11.17
CA TRP A 29 9.98 -3.68 11.38
C TRP A 29 9.73 -2.18 11.25
N LYS A 30 8.70 -1.79 10.49
CA LYS A 30 8.25 -0.39 10.30
C LYS A 30 6.80 -0.18 10.78
N GLY A 31 6.32 -0.99 11.72
CA GLY A 31 5.03 -0.77 12.39
C GLY A 31 5.19 -0.03 13.72
N GLN A 32 4.11 0.58 14.23
CA GLN A 32 4.09 1.11 15.59
C GLN A 32 3.84 -0.03 16.57
N GLY A 33 4.93 -0.69 16.96
CA GLY A 33 4.92 -1.79 17.94
C GLY A 33 6.32 -2.38 18.06
N HIS A 34 6.68 -2.86 19.25
CA HIS A 34 7.90 -3.67 19.42
C HIS A 34 7.50 -5.14 19.21
N PRO A 35 7.91 -5.80 18.11
CA PRO A 35 7.72 -7.25 18.02
C PRO A 35 8.37 -7.86 19.26
N THR A 36 7.62 -8.71 19.98
CA THR A 36 8.15 -9.48 21.11
C THR A 36 9.43 -10.16 20.60
N ILE A 37 10.56 -9.81 21.22
CA ILE A 37 11.90 -10.01 20.66
C ILE A 37 12.33 -11.47 20.86
N GLU A 38 11.54 -12.41 20.39
CA GLU A 38 12.00 -13.77 20.14
C GLU A 38 12.58 -13.81 18.72
N PRO A 39 13.92 -13.92 18.58
CA PRO A 39 14.52 -14.06 17.27
C PRO A 39 14.01 -15.34 16.62
N VAL A 40 13.34 -15.22 15.47
CA VAL A 40 13.01 -16.37 14.64
C VAL A 40 14.31 -16.87 14.01
N VAL A 41 14.91 -17.90 14.63
CA VAL A 41 16.12 -18.53 14.13
C VAL A 41 15.75 -19.58 13.08
N LEU A 42 16.04 -19.28 11.82
CA LEU A 42 15.88 -20.23 10.73
C LEU A 42 17.12 -21.12 10.63
N HIS A 43 17.02 -22.36 11.14
CA HIS A 43 18.06 -23.38 10.97
C HIS A 43 18.06 -23.93 9.54
N LEU A 44 18.72 -23.23 8.62
CA LEU A 44 18.90 -23.66 7.24
C LEU A 44 20.15 -24.55 7.11
N SER A 45 20.14 -25.72 7.76
CA SER A 45 21.21 -26.72 7.59
C SER A 45 20.87 -27.70 6.47
N GLY A 46 21.71 -27.78 5.44
CA GLY A 46 21.67 -28.86 4.44
C GLY A 46 20.92 -28.56 3.15
N THR A 47 20.46 -27.33 2.91
CA THR A 47 19.75 -26.98 1.67
C THR A 47 20.66 -26.24 0.69
N VAL A 48 20.67 -26.73 -0.56
CA VAL A 48 21.12 -25.97 -1.73
C VAL A 48 20.26 -24.70 -1.76
N GLN A 49 20.93 -23.54 -1.69
CA GLN A 49 20.40 -22.18 -1.80
C GLN A 49 18.86 -22.08 -1.84
N PRO A 50 18.17 -21.64 -0.77
CA PRO A 50 16.74 -21.41 -0.86
C PRO A 50 16.46 -20.35 -1.92
N ASN A 51 15.74 -20.72 -2.97
CA ASN A 51 15.42 -19.81 -4.09
C ASN A 51 14.42 -18.71 -3.68
N THR A 52 13.59 -18.98 -2.68
CA THR A 52 12.56 -18.07 -2.18
C THR A 52 12.35 -18.27 -0.69
N VAL A 53 12.27 -17.17 0.08
CA VAL A 53 11.83 -17.18 1.48
C VAL A 53 10.47 -16.48 1.53
N LEU A 54 9.43 -17.22 1.93
CA LEU A 54 8.07 -16.68 2.12
C LEU A 54 7.84 -16.39 3.60
N ILE A 55 7.59 -15.13 3.95
CA ILE A 55 7.25 -14.72 5.31
C ILE A 55 5.75 -14.39 5.32
N VAL A 56 4.97 -15.21 6.02
CA VAL A 56 3.53 -14.98 6.21
C VAL A 56 3.35 -14.28 7.54
N THR A 57 3.08 -12.97 7.51
CA THR A 57 2.99 -12.13 8.70
C THR A 57 1.65 -12.22 9.43
N ASN A 58 0.68 -12.96 8.86
CA ASN A 58 -0.70 -13.06 9.36
C ASN A 58 -0.81 -13.80 10.73
N LEU A 59 0.30 -14.34 11.24
CA LEU A 59 0.39 -15.04 12.52
C LEU A 59 1.18 -14.27 13.59
N ILE A 60 1.71 -13.07 13.27
CA ILE A 60 2.43 -12.25 14.24
C ILE A 60 1.40 -11.61 15.16
N GLU A 61 1.36 -12.06 16.41
CA GLU A 61 0.54 -11.43 17.45
C GLU A 61 1.16 -10.10 17.86
N ASP A 62 0.46 -9.00 17.56
CA ASP A 62 0.76 -7.67 18.08
C ASP A 62 0.11 -7.56 19.46
N GLU A 63 0.91 -7.36 20.53
CA GLU A 63 0.41 -7.25 21.90
C GLU A 63 -0.19 -5.87 22.23
N ASP A 64 -0.01 -4.86 21.37
CA ASP A 64 -0.58 -3.51 21.55
C ASP A 64 -2.02 -3.40 20.97
N ARG A 65 -2.87 -4.40 21.30
CA ARG A 65 -4.29 -4.50 20.90
C ARG A 65 -5.21 -3.48 21.58
N ASN A 66 -4.87 -2.19 21.56
CA ASN A 66 -5.86 -1.15 21.78
C ASN A 66 -5.95 -0.12 20.65
N HIS A 67 -5.11 -0.23 19.62
CA HIS A 67 -5.41 0.35 18.31
C HIS A 67 -5.60 -0.78 17.31
N VAL A 68 -6.85 -1.18 17.17
CA VAL A 68 -7.30 -2.14 16.17
C VAL A 68 -6.95 -1.61 14.78
N HIS A 69 -5.78 -1.96 14.23
CA HIS A 69 -5.66 -2.09 12.78
C HIS A 69 -6.24 -3.44 12.45
N VAL A 70 -7.56 -3.47 12.27
CA VAL A 70 -8.18 -4.59 11.56
C VAL A 70 -7.46 -4.61 10.22
N VAL A 71 -6.71 -5.67 9.92
CA VAL A 71 -6.46 -6.03 8.53
C VAL A 71 -7.82 -6.47 8.01
N HIS A 72 -8.68 -5.50 7.69
CA HIS A 72 -9.80 -5.75 6.84
C HIS A 72 -9.14 -6.19 5.54
N THR A 73 -9.37 -7.43 5.13
CA THR A 73 -9.33 -7.77 3.71
C THR A 73 -10.40 -6.91 3.06
N GLU A 74 -10.06 -5.64 2.81
CA GLU A 74 -10.95 -4.69 2.18
C GLU A 74 -11.19 -5.16 0.77
N LYS A 75 -12.45 -5.11 0.38
CA LYS A 75 -12.85 -5.36 -0.98
C LYS A 75 -12.06 -4.42 -1.89
N GLN A 76 -11.18 -4.99 -2.71
CA GLN A 76 -10.51 -4.23 -3.76
C GLN A 76 -11.56 -3.74 -4.74
N LEU A 77 -11.43 -2.48 -5.13
CA LEU A 77 -12.26 -1.84 -6.13
C LEU A 77 -11.58 -1.99 -7.49
N ASP A 78 -12.41 -2.16 -8.51
CA ASP A 78 -12.00 -2.19 -9.90
C ASP A 78 -12.88 -1.23 -10.73
N THR A 79 -12.64 -1.16 -12.03
CA THR A 79 -13.34 -0.24 -12.95
C THR A 79 -14.87 -0.43 -12.95
N THR A 80 -15.39 -1.59 -12.55
CA THR A 80 -16.85 -1.82 -12.44
C THR A 80 -17.48 -1.04 -11.29
N ASN A 81 -16.69 -0.65 -10.28
CA ASN A 81 -17.15 0.13 -9.13
C ASN A 81 -17.22 1.63 -9.40
N LEU A 82 -16.76 2.11 -10.58
CA LEU A 82 -16.69 3.53 -10.89
C LEU A 82 -18.01 4.27 -10.67
N ASN A 83 -19.12 3.73 -11.20
CA ASN A 83 -20.44 4.36 -11.06
C ASN A 83 -20.89 4.40 -9.58
N GLN A 84 -20.60 3.36 -8.80
CA GLN A 84 -20.92 3.32 -7.38
C GLN A 84 -20.17 4.41 -6.61
N ILE A 85 -18.88 4.59 -6.90
CA ILE A 85 -18.03 5.59 -6.25
C ILE A 85 -18.50 7.01 -6.60
N ILE A 86 -18.82 7.26 -7.86
CA ILE A 86 -19.35 8.57 -8.31
C ILE A 86 -20.66 8.90 -7.59
N LEU A 87 -21.59 7.96 -7.49
CA LEU A 87 -22.86 8.15 -6.79
C LEU A 87 -22.63 8.43 -5.30
N ALA A 88 -21.76 7.64 -4.65
CA ALA A 88 -21.45 7.82 -3.24
C ALA A 88 -20.82 9.19 -2.94
N LEU A 89 -19.93 9.69 -3.81
CA LEU A 89 -19.36 11.04 -3.70
C LEU A 89 -20.44 12.12 -3.88
N LYS A 90 -21.35 11.93 -4.84
CA LYS A 90 -22.46 12.87 -5.10
C LYS A 90 -23.43 12.95 -3.94
N ASP A 91 -23.83 11.81 -3.39
CA ASP A 91 -24.74 11.73 -2.23
C ASP A 91 -24.10 12.34 -0.98
N SER A 92 -22.79 12.22 -0.86
CA SER A 92 -21.99 12.83 0.21
C SER A 92 -21.71 14.33 0.01
N LYS A 93 -22.24 14.95 -1.06
CA LYS A 93 -22.03 16.37 -1.43
C LYS A 93 -20.56 16.74 -1.61
N TYR A 94 -19.79 15.85 -2.23
CA TYR A 94 -18.40 16.10 -2.57
C TYR A 94 -18.22 17.36 -3.42
N GLU A 95 -17.26 18.21 -3.05
CA GLU A 95 -16.93 19.41 -3.81
C GLU A 95 -16.10 19.05 -5.07
N VAL A 96 -16.78 18.98 -6.23
CA VAL A 96 -16.18 18.47 -7.48
C VAL A 96 -14.96 19.27 -7.94
N GLY A 97 -14.89 20.57 -7.64
CA GLY A 97 -13.76 21.44 -7.98
C GLY A 97 -12.43 21.02 -7.34
N THR A 98 -12.47 20.15 -6.33
CA THR A 98 -11.28 19.63 -5.63
C THR A 98 -10.74 18.33 -6.22
N TRP A 99 -11.28 17.84 -7.34
CA TRP A 99 -10.87 16.59 -8.00
C TRP A 99 -9.35 16.47 -8.14
N HIS A 100 -8.67 17.55 -8.55
CA HIS A 100 -7.22 17.53 -8.75
C HIS A 100 -6.46 17.15 -7.48
N ARG A 101 -6.88 17.70 -6.32
CA ARG A 101 -6.27 17.41 -5.02
C ARG A 101 -6.58 15.98 -4.57
N LEU A 102 -7.81 15.51 -4.83
CA LEU A 102 -8.21 14.14 -4.52
C LEU A 102 -7.32 13.14 -5.27
N CYS A 103 -7.20 13.32 -6.57
CA CYS A 103 -6.45 12.42 -7.46
C CYS A 103 -4.95 12.37 -7.14
N LEU A 104 -4.35 13.52 -6.79
CA LEU A 104 -3.00 13.58 -6.24
C LEU A 104 -2.89 12.76 -4.95
N SER A 105 -3.84 12.90 -4.04
CA SER A 105 -3.82 12.14 -2.77
C SER A 105 -4.10 10.65 -2.96
N LEU A 106 -4.72 10.25 -4.07
CA LEU A 106 -4.89 8.85 -4.48
C LEU A 106 -3.61 8.27 -5.13
N GLY A 107 -2.60 9.11 -5.38
CA GLY A 107 -1.29 8.71 -5.89
C GLY A 107 -1.10 8.87 -7.41
N LEU A 108 -2.06 9.47 -8.12
CA LEU A 108 -1.87 9.79 -9.54
C LEU A 108 -0.85 10.92 -9.71
N LEU A 109 -0.01 10.82 -10.73
CA LEU A 109 1.04 11.80 -10.99
C LEU A 109 0.48 13.07 -11.62
N GLU A 110 1.10 14.21 -11.31
CA GLU A 110 0.75 15.53 -11.87
C GLU A 110 0.68 15.53 -13.41
N GLY A 111 1.54 14.76 -14.08
CA GLY A 111 1.51 14.61 -15.54
C GLY A 111 0.20 13.99 -16.04
N THR A 112 -0.28 12.96 -15.36
CA THR A 112 -1.56 12.29 -15.64
C THR A 112 -2.74 13.24 -15.44
N LEU A 113 -2.70 14.07 -14.39
CA LEU A 113 -3.78 15.02 -14.08
C LEU A 113 -3.84 16.18 -15.07
N LYS A 114 -2.69 16.66 -15.53
CA LYS A 114 -2.62 17.68 -16.59
C LYS A 114 -3.20 17.17 -17.90
N ALA A 115 -2.95 15.91 -18.25
CA ALA A 115 -3.55 15.28 -19.42
C ALA A 115 -5.08 15.23 -19.28
N ILE A 116 -5.60 14.73 -18.14
CA ILE A 116 -7.04 14.71 -17.87
C ILE A 116 -7.67 16.10 -18.00
N LYS A 117 -7.06 17.13 -17.39
CA LYS A 117 -7.56 18.50 -17.45
C LYS A 117 -7.56 19.09 -18.86
N SER A 118 -6.69 18.59 -19.75
CA SER A 118 -6.63 19.03 -21.14
C SER A 118 -7.64 18.30 -22.03
N ASP A 119 -8.00 17.06 -21.67
CA ASP A 119 -8.86 16.20 -22.47
C ASP A 119 -10.36 16.40 -22.15
N GLU A 120 -10.69 16.83 -20.93
CA GLU A 120 -12.06 16.96 -20.44
C GLU A 120 -12.52 18.42 -20.33
N ASN A 121 -13.81 18.68 -20.56
CA ASN A 121 -14.37 20.03 -20.59
C ASN A 121 -14.82 20.56 -19.23
N ASP A 122 -15.21 19.68 -18.31
CA ASP A 122 -15.69 20.08 -16.98
C ASP A 122 -15.05 19.27 -15.84
N SER A 123 -15.31 19.72 -14.61
CA SER A 123 -14.73 19.08 -13.42
C SER A 123 -15.38 17.75 -13.06
N GLU A 124 -16.61 17.47 -13.52
CA GLU A 124 -17.27 16.18 -13.30
C GLU A 124 -16.62 15.10 -14.18
N ASP A 125 -16.39 15.41 -15.46
CA ASP A 125 -15.69 14.54 -16.40
C ASP A 125 -14.23 14.33 -15.97
N CYS A 126 -13.54 15.40 -15.52
CA CYS A 126 -12.20 15.27 -14.94
C CYS A 126 -12.17 14.30 -13.75
N LEU A 127 -13.13 14.42 -12.83
CA LEU A 127 -13.23 13.54 -11.67
C LEU A 127 -13.47 12.09 -12.11
N ARG A 128 -14.40 11.88 -13.06
CA ARG A 128 -14.75 10.55 -13.58
C ARG A 128 -13.54 9.88 -14.22
N THR A 129 -12.81 10.58 -15.08
CA THR A 129 -11.62 10.05 -15.76
C THR A 129 -10.49 9.80 -14.79
N CYS A 130 -10.28 10.68 -13.79
CA CYS A 130 -9.33 10.43 -12.71
C CYS A 130 -9.65 9.15 -11.94
N LEU A 131 -10.88 8.99 -11.44
CA LEU A 131 -11.25 7.81 -10.65
C LEU A 131 -11.12 6.53 -11.47
N ASN A 132 -11.45 6.58 -12.76
CA ASN A 132 -11.22 5.46 -13.66
C ASN A 132 -9.73 5.08 -13.76
N LYS A 133 -8.83 6.07 -13.90
CA LYS A 133 -7.37 5.80 -13.92
C LYS A 133 -6.86 5.25 -12.59
N TRP A 134 -7.35 5.76 -11.47
CA TRP A 134 -7.02 5.21 -10.15
C TRP A 134 -7.47 3.75 -10.02
N LEU A 135 -8.70 3.41 -10.46
CA LEU A 135 -9.21 2.03 -10.46
C LEU A 135 -8.41 1.10 -11.39
N GLN A 136 -7.87 1.63 -12.48
CA GLN A 136 -6.93 0.93 -13.37
C GLN A 136 -5.53 0.77 -12.80
N ARG A 137 -5.26 1.32 -11.61
CA ARG A 137 -3.94 1.38 -10.98
C ARG A 137 -2.89 2.10 -11.84
N ALA A 138 -3.32 3.14 -12.55
CA ALA A 138 -2.40 4.00 -13.29
C ALA A 138 -1.31 4.55 -12.36
N ASP A 139 -0.14 4.85 -12.92
CA ASP A 139 1.01 5.38 -12.18
C ASP A 139 1.54 4.48 -11.04
N GLY A 140 1.13 3.21 -11.00
CA GLY A 140 1.61 2.25 -10.01
C GLY A 140 1.02 2.45 -8.61
N VAL A 141 -0.16 3.06 -8.52
CA VAL A 141 -0.88 3.22 -7.25
C VAL A 141 -1.22 1.86 -6.64
N ASP A 142 -1.26 1.83 -5.30
CA ASP A 142 -1.66 0.66 -4.53
C ASP A 142 -3.10 0.22 -4.86
N ALA A 143 -3.47 -0.97 -4.38
CA ALA A 143 -4.80 -1.53 -4.62
C ALA A 143 -5.91 -0.53 -4.22
N PRO A 144 -6.81 -0.14 -5.15
CA PRO A 144 -7.92 0.76 -4.87
C PRO A 144 -8.87 0.13 -3.86
N THR A 145 -9.21 0.85 -2.79
CA THR A 145 -10.17 0.45 -1.76
C THR A 145 -10.99 1.64 -1.29
N TRP A 146 -12.10 1.39 -0.59
CA TRP A 146 -12.87 2.47 0.03
C TRP A 146 -12.05 3.24 1.07
N THR A 147 -11.17 2.58 1.82
CA THR A 147 -10.33 3.24 2.82
C THR A 147 -9.23 4.09 2.20
N SER A 148 -8.66 3.68 1.06
CA SER A 148 -7.72 4.57 0.34
C SER A 148 -8.42 5.82 -0.20
N LEU A 149 -9.68 5.70 -0.65
CA LEU A 149 -10.51 6.85 -1.00
C LEU A 149 -10.85 7.73 0.22
N GLU A 150 -11.30 7.15 1.33
CA GLU A 150 -11.60 7.85 2.60
C GLU A 150 -10.37 8.63 3.09
N LYS A 151 -9.21 7.98 3.09
CA LYS A 151 -7.95 8.60 3.50
C LYS A 151 -7.58 9.76 2.58
N ALA A 152 -7.75 9.61 1.27
CA ALA A 152 -7.49 10.69 0.32
C ALA A 152 -8.42 11.89 0.53
N LEU A 153 -9.71 11.64 0.82
CA LEU A 153 -10.68 12.69 1.15
C LEU A 153 -10.34 13.40 2.46
N ASN A 154 -9.93 12.65 3.48
CA ASN A 154 -9.44 13.21 4.74
C ASN A 154 -8.21 14.11 4.54
N ASN A 155 -7.26 13.68 3.71
CA ASN A 155 -6.05 14.45 3.41
C ASN A 155 -6.33 15.79 2.73
N ILE A 156 -7.37 15.87 1.88
CA ILE A 156 -7.73 17.13 1.21
C ILE A 156 -8.66 18.02 2.05
N GLY A 157 -9.09 17.55 3.23
CA GLY A 157 -9.96 18.29 4.16
C GLY A 157 -11.45 18.00 3.99
N GLN A 158 -11.85 17.09 3.12
CA GLN A 158 -13.25 16.68 2.92
C GLN A 158 -13.68 15.60 3.92
N LYS A 159 -13.51 15.88 5.22
CA LYS A 159 -13.75 14.93 6.31
C LYS A 159 -15.20 14.45 6.38
N ALA A 160 -16.18 15.35 6.18
CA ALA A 160 -17.60 14.99 6.19
C ALA A 160 -17.96 14.00 5.06
N VAL A 161 -17.30 14.12 3.90
CA VAL A 161 -17.49 13.18 2.78
C VAL A 161 -16.86 11.84 3.11
N ALA A 162 -15.65 11.85 3.66
CA ALA A 162 -14.95 10.64 4.12
C ALA A 162 -15.78 9.85 5.15
N GLU A 163 -16.33 10.54 6.15
CA GLU A 163 -17.22 9.95 7.17
C GLU A 163 -18.51 9.36 6.57
N SER A 164 -19.07 10.00 5.55
CA SER A 164 -20.28 9.52 4.87
C SER A 164 -20.03 8.25 4.06
N LEU A 165 -18.81 8.10 3.50
CA LEU A 165 -18.40 6.92 2.74
C LEU A 165 -18.08 5.72 3.63
N LYS A 166 -17.66 5.94 4.88
CA LYS A 166 -17.33 4.88 5.84
C LYS A 166 -18.51 3.95 6.17
N ASN A 167 -19.73 4.42 5.94
CA ASN A 167 -20.97 3.69 6.23
C ASN A 167 -21.56 2.97 5.00
N ASN A 168 -20.84 2.88 3.87
CA ASN A 168 -21.29 2.25 2.62
C ASN A 168 -20.62 0.91 2.31
#